data_AF-A0A255R3V1-F1
#
_entry.id   AF-A0A255R3V1-F1
#
_cell.length_a   1.000
_cell.length_b   1.000
_cell.length_c   1.000
_cell.angle_alpha   90.00
_cell.angle_beta   90.00
_cell.angle_gamma   90.00
#
_symmetry.space_group_name_H-M   'P 1'
#
loop_
_entity.id
_entity.type
_entity.pdbx_description
1 polymer ?
#
loop_
_entity_poly.entity_id
_entity_poly.type
_entity_poly.pdbx_seq_one_letter_code
_entity_poly.pdbx_strand_id
1 'polypeptide(L)'
;MPSRVNENAKPRDVIESDPWLSKAAMIIPLMLFFILGMLVDTEPLVDGQTVNGTTYLGLVSARVALMAAAFAWFAREIVRQFPLRIDHWGWSVGVIGAALWIGICEAGLERKLLRTLSISTDWLPAREGVDPFLTYAAGAPLIGFLIARFLLLAVCVPIAEELFLRGFVMRSVETEDWTALPLLKIGRRGVVAATVYAVATHPGEFIAAIVWFSLVTWMMYRTGKFWNCVVAHAVTNLILGLYVCWAGAWYLW
;
A
#
# COMPACT_ATOMS: atom_id res chain seq x y z
N MET A 1 38.71 -23.86 45.93
CA MET A 1 37.25 -23.63 45.97
C MET A 1 36.78 -23.37 44.54
N PRO A 2 35.95 -24.25 43.94
CA PRO A 2 35.40 -23.98 42.61
C PRO A 2 34.28 -22.94 42.72
N SER A 3 34.39 -21.84 41.96
CA SER A 3 33.37 -20.80 41.86
C SER A 3 32.10 -21.39 41.24
N ARG A 4 30.99 -21.35 41.98
CA ARG A 4 29.66 -21.72 41.47
C ARG A 4 29.28 -20.78 40.34
N VAL A 5 29.20 -21.32 39.12
CA VAL A 5 28.52 -20.67 38.00
C VAL A 5 27.06 -20.54 38.40
N ASN A 6 26.55 -19.32 38.41
CA ASN A 6 25.18 -19.02 38.77
C ASN A 6 24.26 -19.45 37.60
N GLU A 7 23.78 -20.70 37.63
CA GLU A 7 22.85 -21.27 36.63
C GLU A 7 21.45 -20.62 36.64
N ASN A 8 21.20 -19.65 37.54
CA ASN A 8 19.91 -18.96 37.66
C ASN A 8 19.86 -17.58 36.99
N ALA A 9 20.75 -17.28 36.05
CA ALA A 9 20.59 -16.10 35.20
C ALA A 9 19.41 -16.33 34.24
N LYS A 10 18.21 -15.91 34.69
CA LYS A 10 17.00 -15.78 33.86
C LYS A 10 17.41 -15.12 32.53
N PRO A 11 17.09 -15.71 31.36
CA PRO A 11 17.31 -15.03 30.09
C PRO A 11 16.68 -13.65 30.18
N ARG A 12 17.41 -12.59 29.81
CA ARG A 12 16.86 -11.24 29.71
C ARG A 12 15.56 -11.35 28.93
N ASP A 13 14.48 -10.81 29.50
CA ASP A 13 13.11 -10.87 29.00
C ASP A 13 13.08 -10.80 27.46
N VAL A 14 13.03 -11.97 26.82
CA VAL A 14 12.56 -12.06 25.44
C VAL A 14 11.09 -11.75 25.59
N ILE A 15 10.71 -10.50 25.33
CA ILE A 15 9.31 -10.09 25.29
C ILE A 15 8.69 -10.97 24.20
N GLU A 16 8.04 -12.08 24.60
CA GLU A 16 7.19 -12.85 23.73
C GLU A 16 6.17 -11.87 23.16
N SER A 17 6.25 -11.65 21.86
CA SER A 17 5.35 -10.72 21.21
C SER A 17 3.95 -11.31 21.25
N ASP A 18 2.99 -10.56 21.79
CA ASP A 18 1.58 -10.92 21.68
C ASP A 18 1.24 -11.10 20.18
N PRO A 19 0.92 -12.33 19.73
CA PRO A 19 0.65 -12.60 18.33
C PRO A 19 -0.55 -11.81 17.83
N TRP A 20 -1.52 -11.48 18.70
CA TRP A 20 -2.68 -10.68 18.35
C TRP A 20 -2.32 -9.22 18.11
N LEU A 21 -1.48 -8.64 18.97
CA LEU A 21 -0.99 -7.27 18.77
C LEU A 21 -0.22 -7.15 17.45
N SER A 22 0.61 -8.13 17.14
CA SER A 22 1.36 -8.21 15.88
C SER A 22 0.42 -8.26 14.67
N LYS A 23 -0.61 -9.12 14.69
CA LYS A 23 -1.62 -9.18 13.61
C LYS A 23 -2.37 -7.85 13.47
N ALA A 24 -2.81 -7.29 14.60
CA ALA A 24 -3.55 -6.04 14.64
C ALA A 24 -2.75 -4.88 14.01
N ALA A 25 -1.46 -4.77 14.34
CA ALA A 25 -0.58 -3.75 13.78
C ALA A 25 -0.41 -3.84 12.25
N MET A 26 -0.50 -5.05 11.68
CA MET A 26 -0.38 -5.27 10.24
C MET A 26 -1.70 -5.12 9.48
N ILE A 27 -2.84 -5.37 10.12
CA ILE A 27 -4.15 -5.45 9.45
C ILE A 27 -5.00 -4.20 9.66
N ILE A 28 -5.07 -3.69 10.90
CA ILE A 28 -6.02 -2.63 11.28
C ILE A 28 -5.84 -1.35 10.46
N PRO A 29 -4.62 -0.85 10.19
CA PRO A 29 -4.48 0.39 9.41
C PRO A 29 -5.11 0.29 8.01
N LEU A 30 -4.95 -0.83 7.32
CA LEU A 30 -5.56 -1.04 6.00
C LEU A 30 -7.06 -1.29 6.10
N MET A 31 -7.52 -1.98 7.14
CA MET A 31 -8.94 -2.18 7.39
C MET A 31 -9.66 -0.84 7.65
N LEU A 32 -9.07 0.08 8.41
CA LEU A 32 -9.61 1.42 8.66
C LEU A 32 -9.76 2.23 7.36
N PHE A 33 -8.79 2.09 6.44
CA PHE A 33 -8.87 2.70 5.11
C PHE A 33 -10.12 2.21 4.36
N PHE A 34 -10.37 0.91 4.31
CA PHE A 34 -11.51 0.35 3.59
C PHE A 34 -12.87 0.62 4.27
N ILE A 35 -12.95 0.59 5.60
CA ILE A 35 -14.21 0.87 6.31
C ILE A 35 -14.68 2.31 6.04
N LEU A 36 -13.77 3.29 6.14
CA LEU A 36 -14.09 4.67 5.73
C LEU A 36 -14.24 4.79 4.21
N GLY A 37 -13.60 3.89 3.46
CA GLY A 37 -13.82 3.58 2.04
C GLY A 37 -15.30 3.56 1.68
N MET A 38 -16.02 2.69 2.38
CA MET A 38 -17.42 2.34 2.13
C MET A 38 -18.42 3.44 2.50
N LEU A 39 -18.01 4.46 3.27
CA LEU A 39 -18.93 5.50 3.74
C LEU A 39 -19.27 6.56 2.69
N VAL A 40 -18.50 6.66 1.62
CA VAL A 40 -18.86 7.50 0.47
C VAL A 40 -18.79 6.69 -0.79
N ASP A 41 -19.88 6.80 -1.53
CA ASP A 41 -19.95 6.38 -2.90
C ASP A 41 -19.06 7.31 -3.73
N THR A 42 -17.90 6.78 -4.14
CA THR A 42 -17.01 7.42 -5.11
C THR A 42 -17.19 6.79 -6.49
N GLU A 43 -18.32 6.14 -6.77
CA GLU A 43 -18.63 5.71 -8.12
C GLU A 43 -18.54 6.89 -9.10
N PRO A 44 -18.19 6.60 -10.37
CA PRO A 44 -18.30 7.55 -11.46
C PRO A 44 -19.61 8.35 -11.35
N LEU A 45 -19.50 9.66 -11.21
CA LEU A 45 -20.66 10.52 -11.25
C LEU A 45 -21.31 10.37 -12.63
N VAL A 46 -22.55 9.86 -12.67
CA VAL A 46 -23.35 9.89 -13.91
C VAL A 46 -23.50 11.35 -14.35
N ASP A 47 -23.40 11.61 -15.65
CA ASP A 47 -23.46 12.95 -16.26
C ASP A 47 -24.38 13.93 -15.50
N GLY A 48 -23.77 14.96 -14.91
CA GLY A 48 -24.45 16.05 -14.19
C GLY A 48 -24.54 15.88 -12.67
N GLN A 49 -24.12 14.75 -12.10
CA GLN A 49 -23.93 14.62 -10.65
C GLN A 49 -22.58 15.19 -10.23
N THR A 50 -22.50 15.80 -9.05
CA THR A 50 -21.23 16.29 -8.45
C THR A 50 -21.09 15.73 -7.04
N VAL A 51 -19.91 15.23 -6.68
CA VAL A 51 -19.62 14.81 -5.30
C VAL A 51 -19.70 16.04 -4.39
N ASN A 52 -20.29 15.88 -3.21
CA ASN A 52 -20.22 16.92 -2.19
C ASN A 52 -18.77 17.09 -1.71
N GLY A 53 -18.11 18.15 -2.18
CA GLY A 53 -16.69 18.42 -1.88
C GLY A 53 -16.39 18.51 -0.38
N THR A 54 -17.29 19.09 0.44
CA THR A 54 -17.08 19.17 1.89
C THR A 54 -17.08 17.79 2.53
N THR A 55 -18.05 16.94 2.17
CA THR A 55 -18.10 15.55 2.64
C THR A 55 -16.88 14.76 2.18
N TYR A 56 -16.47 14.95 0.93
CA TYR A 56 -15.34 14.23 0.36
C TYR A 56 -14.01 14.62 1.03
N LEU A 57 -13.74 15.91 1.18
CA LEU A 57 -12.59 16.43 1.93
C LEU A 57 -12.60 15.91 3.37
N GLY A 58 -13.76 15.96 4.05
CA GLY A 58 -13.91 15.49 5.42
C GLY A 58 -13.53 14.02 5.57
N LEU A 59 -13.94 13.16 4.64
CA LEU A 59 -13.64 11.73 4.66
C LEU A 59 -12.19 11.41 4.32
N VAL A 60 -11.62 12.05 3.30
CA VAL A 60 -10.19 11.90 3.00
C VAL A 60 -9.36 12.32 4.20
N SER A 61 -9.70 13.44 4.84
CA SER A 61 -9.03 13.92 6.06
C SER A 61 -9.21 12.96 7.23
N ALA A 62 -10.41 12.41 7.42
CA ALA A 62 -10.69 11.42 8.45
C ALA A 62 -9.89 10.12 8.24
N ARG A 63 -9.74 9.65 6.99
CA ARG A 63 -8.90 8.50 6.65
C ARG A 63 -7.45 8.74 7.05
N VAL A 64 -6.88 9.90 6.67
CA VAL A 64 -5.52 10.27 7.06
C VAL A 64 -5.37 10.29 8.58
N ALA A 65 -6.29 10.94 9.29
CA ALA A 65 -6.23 11.07 10.75
C ALA A 65 -6.33 9.70 11.47
N LEU A 66 -7.28 8.85 11.07
CA LEU A 66 -7.45 7.52 11.68
C LEU A 66 -6.27 6.60 11.40
N MET A 67 -5.74 6.60 10.17
CA MET A 67 -4.57 5.79 9.83
C MET A 67 -3.33 6.29 10.58
N ALA A 68 -3.13 7.61 10.66
CA ALA A 68 -2.03 8.19 11.44
C ALA A 68 -2.14 7.82 12.93
N ALA A 69 -3.35 7.87 13.50
CA ALA A 69 -3.60 7.43 14.88
C ALA A 69 -3.31 5.94 15.07
N ALA A 70 -3.70 5.09 14.13
CA ALA A 70 -3.39 3.66 14.16
C ALA A 70 -1.87 3.40 14.07
N PHE A 71 -1.15 4.10 13.19
CA PHE A 71 0.31 3.99 13.13
C PHE A 71 0.98 4.45 14.42
N ALA A 72 0.52 5.54 15.02
CA ALA A 72 1.03 6.02 16.30
C ALA A 72 0.78 5.01 17.43
N TRP A 73 -0.43 4.44 17.47
CA TRP A 73 -0.81 3.41 18.45
C TRP A 73 0.06 2.16 18.33
N PHE A 74 0.27 1.66 17.10
CA PHE A 74 1.08 0.47 16.83
C PHE A 74 2.57 0.76 16.62
N ALA A 75 3.05 2.00 16.82
CA ALA A 75 4.40 2.41 16.45
C ALA A 75 5.49 1.54 17.08
N ARG A 76 5.33 1.18 18.36
CA ARG A 76 6.28 0.31 19.07
C ARG A 76 6.39 -1.07 18.41
N GLU A 77 5.25 -1.64 18.03
CA GLU A 77 5.20 -2.97 17.41
C GLU A 77 5.74 -2.94 15.98
N ILE A 78 5.40 -1.91 15.21
CA ILE A 78 5.92 -1.69 13.85
C ILE A 78 7.45 -1.53 13.90
N VAL A 79 7.99 -0.69 14.79
CA VAL A 79 9.45 -0.48 14.90
C VAL A 79 10.17 -1.73 15.40
N ARG A 80 9.54 -2.51 16.30
CA ARG A 80 10.10 -3.79 16.78
C ARG A 80 10.28 -4.79 15.63
N GLN A 81 9.27 -4.93 14.77
CA GLN A 81 9.34 -5.84 13.63
C GLN A 81 10.16 -5.29 12.47
N PHE A 82 10.11 -3.98 12.24
CA PHE A 82 10.74 -3.30 11.11
C PHE A 82 11.55 -2.09 11.57
N PRO A 83 12.80 -2.31 12.02
CA PRO A 83 13.72 -1.23 12.30
C PRO A 83 13.86 -0.30 11.09
N LEU A 84 13.82 1.02 11.32
CA LEU A 84 13.88 2.02 10.25
C LEU A 84 15.24 1.96 9.55
N ARG A 85 15.26 1.32 8.39
CA ARG A 85 16.45 1.18 7.53
C ARG A 85 16.04 1.40 6.09
N ILE A 86 16.52 2.50 5.52
CA ILE A 86 16.24 2.93 4.15
C ILE A 86 17.57 3.08 3.42
N ASP A 87 17.59 2.76 2.13
CA ASP A 87 18.69 3.10 1.22
C ASP A 87 18.17 3.56 -0.15
N HIS A 88 19.07 3.79 -1.09
CA HIS A 88 18.75 4.30 -2.42
C HIS A 88 17.86 3.36 -3.27
N TRP A 89 17.76 2.07 -2.91
CA TRP A 89 16.94 1.12 -3.68
C TRP A 89 15.46 1.50 -3.64
N GLY A 90 14.94 1.92 -2.48
CA GLY A 90 13.54 2.33 -2.35
C GLY A 90 13.18 3.43 -3.33
N TRP A 91 13.99 4.48 -3.39
CA TRP A 91 13.79 5.61 -4.31
C TRP A 91 13.90 5.18 -5.78
N SER A 92 14.95 4.44 -6.13
CA SER A 92 15.22 4.04 -7.51
C SER A 92 14.12 3.12 -8.05
N VAL A 93 13.72 2.12 -7.25
CA VAL A 93 12.64 1.20 -7.59
C VAL A 93 11.29 1.92 -7.65
N GLY A 94 11.04 2.90 -6.78
CA GLY A 94 9.83 3.70 -6.84
C GLY A 94 9.68 4.48 -8.15
N VAL A 95 10.76 5.14 -8.60
CA VAL A 95 10.78 5.88 -9.88
C VAL A 95 10.61 4.94 -11.07
N ILE A 96 11.39 3.85 -11.12
CA ILE A 96 11.31 2.85 -12.20
C ILE A 96 9.91 2.21 -12.21
N GLY A 97 9.39 1.86 -11.04
CA GLY A 97 8.07 1.29 -10.86
C GLY A 97 6.97 2.21 -11.38
N ALA A 98 7.04 3.51 -11.12
CA ALA A 98 6.08 4.48 -11.65
C ALA A 98 6.12 4.55 -13.17
N ALA A 99 7.33 4.64 -13.77
CA ALA A 99 7.49 4.69 -15.22
C ALA A 99 6.96 3.42 -15.90
N LEU A 100 7.23 2.24 -15.33
CA LEU A 100 6.71 0.97 -15.82
C LEU A 100 5.18 0.91 -15.71
N TRP A 101 4.63 1.32 -14.56
CA TRP A 101 3.18 1.33 -14.35
C TRP A 101 2.47 2.22 -15.38
N ILE A 102 2.88 3.49 -15.46
CA ILE A 102 2.32 4.46 -16.42
C ILE A 102 2.47 3.93 -17.85
N GLY A 103 3.65 3.46 -18.22
CA GLY A 103 3.91 2.94 -19.57
C GLY A 103 3.05 1.73 -19.94
N ILE A 104 2.81 0.80 -19.00
CA ILE A 104 1.95 -0.36 -19.23
C ILE A 104 0.48 0.07 -19.39
N CYS A 105 0.00 0.96 -18.51
CA CYS A 105 -1.35 1.50 -18.57
C CYS A 105 -1.62 2.26 -19.88
N GLU A 106 -0.73 3.17 -20.28
CA GLU A 106 -0.83 3.94 -21.53
C GLU A 106 -0.72 3.05 -22.77
N ALA A 107 0.10 2.00 -22.72
CA ALA A 107 0.17 1.02 -23.80
C ALA A 107 -1.10 0.16 -23.92
N GLY A 108 -1.97 0.14 -22.89
CA GLY A 108 -3.22 -0.62 -22.85
C GLY A 108 -2.99 -2.12 -23.03
N LEU A 109 -1.90 -2.66 -22.46
CA LEU A 109 -1.47 -4.04 -22.68
C LEU A 109 -2.52 -5.05 -22.20
N GLU A 110 -3.20 -4.77 -21.09
CA GLU A 110 -4.27 -5.59 -20.52
C GLU A 110 -5.41 -5.74 -21.53
N ARG A 111 -5.91 -4.63 -22.06
CA ARG A 111 -7.02 -4.64 -23.03
C ARG A 111 -6.60 -5.28 -24.34
N LYS A 112 -5.35 -5.06 -24.80
CA LYS A 112 -4.80 -5.72 -26.00
C LYS A 112 -4.76 -7.24 -25.81
N LEU A 113 -4.20 -7.71 -24.70
CA LEU A 113 -4.09 -9.14 -24.39
C LEU A 113 -5.47 -9.80 -24.31
N LEU A 114 -6.41 -9.23 -23.56
CA LEU A 114 -7.75 -9.79 -23.40
C LEU A 114 -8.50 -9.83 -24.74
N ARG A 115 -8.38 -8.79 -25.57
CA ARG A 115 -8.94 -8.79 -26.93
C ARG A 115 -8.32 -9.88 -27.81
N THR A 116 -7.01 -10.09 -27.74
CA THR A 116 -6.34 -11.17 -28.47
C THR A 116 -6.81 -12.55 -28.04
N LEU A 117 -7.16 -12.71 -26.76
CA LEU A 117 -7.70 -13.97 -26.21
C LEU A 117 -9.22 -14.11 -26.36
N SER A 118 -9.90 -13.16 -27.03
CA SER A 118 -11.36 -13.11 -27.16
C SER A 118 -12.11 -13.14 -25.81
N ILE A 119 -11.49 -12.58 -24.77
CA ILE A 119 -12.10 -12.43 -23.44
C ILE A 119 -12.76 -11.04 -23.39
N SER A 120 -14.04 -11.00 -23.02
CA SER A 120 -14.75 -9.72 -22.80
C SER A 120 -13.99 -8.87 -21.77
N THR A 121 -13.97 -7.55 -21.98
CA THR A 121 -13.38 -6.59 -21.03
C THR A 121 -14.44 -5.92 -20.15
N ASP A 122 -15.70 -6.31 -20.28
CA ASP A 122 -16.83 -5.61 -19.67
C ASP A 122 -16.89 -5.80 -18.15
N TRP A 123 -16.20 -6.83 -17.64
CA TRP A 123 -16.03 -7.09 -16.20
C TRP A 123 -14.88 -6.29 -15.57
N LEU A 124 -14.03 -5.64 -16.38
CA LEU A 124 -12.99 -4.77 -15.83
C LEU A 124 -13.65 -3.50 -15.27
N PRO A 125 -13.36 -3.11 -14.03
CA PRO A 125 -13.94 -1.90 -13.46
C PRO A 125 -13.62 -0.67 -14.33
N ALA A 126 -14.64 0.08 -14.72
CA ALA A 126 -14.45 1.43 -15.23
C ALA A 126 -14.13 2.33 -14.04
N ARG A 127 -12.89 2.78 -13.92
CA ARG A 127 -12.53 3.81 -12.94
C ARG A 127 -12.71 5.17 -13.59
N GLU A 128 -13.75 5.89 -13.21
CA GLU A 128 -13.77 7.34 -13.41
C GLU A 128 -13.47 7.98 -12.06
N GLY A 129 -12.30 8.60 -11.92
CA GLY A 129 -11.95 9.32 -10.70
C GLY A 129 -12.59 10.70 -10.68
N VAL A 130 -12.79 11.22 -9.48
CA VAL A 130 -13.30 12.58 -9.26
C VAL A 130 -12.21 13.60 -9.58
N ASP A 131 -12.47 14.49 -10.54
CA ASP A 131 -11.62 15.65 -10.81
C ASP A 131 -11.78 16.70 -9.68
N PRO A 132 -10.74 16.92 -8.84
CA PRO A 132 -10.83 17.90 -7.76
C PRO A 132 -10.88 19.34 -8.26
N PHE A 133 -10.39 19.65 -9.46
CA PHE A 133 -10.42 20.99 -10.02
C PHE A 133 -11.82 21.40 -10.49
N LEU A 134 -12.69 20.42 -10.77
CA LEU A 134 -14.12 20.64 -11.00
C LEU A 134 -14.93 20.66 -9.70
N THR A 135 -14.44 19.99 -8.65
CA THR A 135 -15.15 19.84 -7.37
C THR A 135 -14.93 21.01 -6.42
N TYR A 136 -13.74 21.60 -6.42
CA TYR A 136 -13.35 22.65 -5.47
C TYR A 136 -13.00 23.95 -6.18
N ALA A 137 -13.50 25.07 -5.65
CA ALA A 137 -13.02 26.39 -6.06
C ALA A 137 -11.52 26.56 -5.77
N ALA A 138 -10.82 27.29 -6.63
CA ALA A 138 -9.42 27.62 -6.43
C ALA A 138 -9.19 28.31 -5.08
N GLY A 139 -8.14 27.90 -4.36
CA GLY A 139 -7.80 28.42 -3.04
C GLY A 139 -7.73 27.34 -1.96
N ALA A 140 -8.05 27.72 -0.73
CA ALA A 140 -7.86 26.86 0.45
C ALA A 140 -8.58 25.49 0.38
N PRO A 141 -9.83 25.37 -0.11
CA PRO A 141 -10.51 24.08 -0.17
C PRO A 141 -9.81 23.07 -1.10
N LEU A 142 -9.44 23.50 -2.31
CA LEU A 142 -8.71 22.68 -3.27
C LEU A 142 -7.33 22.26 -2.72
N ILE A 143 -6.58 23.21 -2.15
CA ILE A 143 -5.26 22.94 -1.57
C ILE A 143 -5.38 21.95 -0.40
N GLY A 144 -6.35 22.15 0.50
CA GLY A 144 -6.61 21.26 1.62
C GLY A 144 -6.96 19.84 1.17
N PHE A 145 -7.79 19.72 0.14
CA PHE A 145 -8.11 18.42 -0.45
C PHE A 145 -6.88 17.74 -1.06
N LEU A 146 -6.12 18.44 -1.89
CA LEU A 146 -4.92 17.86 -2.50
C LEU A 146 -3.91 17.42 -1.44
N ILE A 147 -3.66 18.24 -0.40
CA ILE A 147 -2.75 17.86 0.69
C ILE A 147 -3.25 16.57 1.38
N ALA A 148 -4.53 16.53 1.79
CA ALA A 148 -5.09 15.36 2.45
C ALA A 148 -5.03 14.12 1.54
N ARG A 149 -5.34 14.29 0.25
CA ARG A 149 -5.34 13.20 -0.74
C ARG A 149 -3.95 12.68 -1.02
N PHE A 150 -2.95 13.53 -1.18
CA PHE A 150 -1.56 13.13 -1.38
C PHE A 150 -0.95 12.51 -0.11
N LEU A 151 -1.29 12.98 1.09
CA LEU A 151 -0.89 12.32 2.34
C LEU A 151 -1.47 10.92 2.42
N LEU A 152 -2.75 10.75 2.09
CA LEU A 152 -3.39 9.45 2.05
C LEU A 152 -2.68 8.53 1.03
N LEU A 153 -2.55 8.99 -0.20
CA LEU A 153 -2.04 8.24 -1.35
C LEU A 153 -0.55 7.88 -1.23
N ALA A 154 0.30 8.82 -0.84
CA ALA A 154 1.76 8.67 -0.87
C ALA A 154 2.38 8.37 0.50
N VAL A 155 1.62 8.42 1.60
CA VAL A 155 2.13 8.12 2.94
C VAL A 155 1.32 7.04 3.62
N CYS A 156 0.03 7.27 3.86
CA CYS A 156 -0.78 6.35 4.67
C CYS A 156 -1.00 5.00 3.98
N VAL A 157 -1.42 5.00 2.71
CA VAL A 157 -1.69 3.79 1.94
C VAL A 157 -0.42 2.93 1.78
N PRO A 158 0.74 3.46 1.36
CA PRO A 158 1.98 2.69 1.28
C PRO A 158 2.35 2.02 2.60
N ILE A 159 2.26 2.73 3.73
CA ILE A 159 2.57 2.12 5.03
C ILE A 159 1.58 0.98 5.34
N ALA A 160 0.27 1.24 5.20
CA ALA A 160 -0.77 0.27 5.54
C ALA A 160 -0.73 -0.98 4.65
N GLU A 161 -0.60 -0.83 3.34
CA GLU A 161 -0.56 -1.95 2.41
C GLU A 161 0.71 -2.77 2.56
N GLU A 162 1.87 -2.14 2.78
CA GLU A 162 3.13 -2.86 2.97
C GLU A 162 3.13 -3.63 4.30
N LEU A 163 2.60 -3.03 5.38
CA LEU A 163 2.39 -3.72 6.65
C LEU A 163 1.47 -4.93 6.47
N PHE A 164 0.35 -4.76 5.77
CA PHE A 164 -0.58 -5.85 5.53
C PHE A 164 0.04 -6.96 4.68
N LEU A 165 0.61 -6.61 3.54
CA LEU A 165 1.08 -7.57 2.56
C LEU A 165 2.39 -8.24 3.01
N ARG A 166 3.46 -7.46 3.14
CA ARG A 166 4.80 -7.98 3.46
C ARG A 166 4.92 -8.28 4.94
N GLY A 167 4.25 -7.48 5.77
CA GLY A 167 4.22 -7.71 7.20
C GLY A 167 3.32 -8.87 7.61
N PHE A 168 2.16 -9.11 6.98
CA PHE A 168 1.29 -10.20 7.40
C PHE A 168 1.11 -11.28 6.32
N VAL A 169 0.43 -10.98 5.21
CA VAL A 169 -0.03 -11.97 4.23
C VAL A 169 1.08 -12.87 3.71
N MET A 170 2.20 -12.29 3.27
CA MET A 170 3.30 -13.07 2.70
C MET A 170 4.00 -13.98 3.71
N ARG A 171 3.99 -13.62 5.00
CA ARG A 171 4.63 -14.40 6.06
C ARG A 171 3.68 -15.42 6.69
N SER A 172 2.41 -15.07 6.86
CA SER A 172 1.40 -15.90 7.53
C SER A 172 1.01 -17.15 6.75
N VAL A 173 1.14 -17.13 5.42
CA VAL A 173 0.92 -18.32 4.57
C VAL A 173 2.09 -19.30 4.58
N GLU A 174 3.25 -18.92 5.14
CA GLU A 174 4.45 -19.76 5.17
C GLU A 174 4.59 -20.54 6.47
N THR A 175 4.30 -19.92 7.62
CA THR A 175 4.52 -20.49 8.96
C THR A 175 3.59 -19.88 10.00
N GLU A 176 3.28 -20.63 11.06
CA GLU A 176 2.47 -20.14 12.18
C GLU A 176 3.19 -19.04 12.98
N ASP A 177 4.51 -19.16 13.17
CA ASP A 177 5.35 -18.11 13.75
C ASP A 177 5.85 -17.13 12.68
N TRP A 178 4.89 -16.53 11.98
CA TRP A 178 5.15 -15.63 10.85
C TRP A 178 5.89 -14.36 11.25
N THR A 179 5.81 -13.95 12.52
CA THR A 179 6.48 -12.73 13.00
C THR A 179 8.00 -12.90 13.02
N ALA A 180 8.49 -14.11 13.26
CA ALA A 180 9.91 -14.45 13.25
C ALA A 180 10.47 -14.68 11.84
N LEU A 181 9.62 -14.89 10.82
CA LEU A 181 10.06 -15.16 9.45
C LEU A 181 10.70 -13.90 8.83
N PRO A 182 12.01 -13.92 8.49
CA PRO A 182 12.66 -12.78 7.84
C PRO A 182 12.11 -12.58 6.42
N LEU A 183 12.02 -11.31 5.98
CA LEU A 183 11.57 -10.98 4.61
C LEU A 183 12.37 -11.69 3.52
N LEU A 184 13.68 -11.87 3.74
CA LEU A 184 14.60 -12.57 2.83
C LEU A 184 14.33 -14.08 2.70
N LYS A 185 13.54 -14.65 3.61
CA LYS A 185 13.24 -16.08 3.71
C LYS A 185 11.81 -16.42 3.32
N ILE A 186 11.02 -15.44 2.89
CA ILE A 186 9.68 -15.69 2.34
C ILE A 186 9.82 -16.63 1.15
N GLY A 187 9.05 -17.72 1.18
CA GLY A 187 9.09 -18.76 0.16
C GLY A 187 8.10 -18.52 -0.98
N ARG A 188 7.86 -19.58 -1.76
CA ARG A 188 6.98 -19.54 -2.93
C ARG A 188 5.53 -19.23 -2.57
N ARG A 189 5.02 -19.70 -1.41
CA ARG A 189 3.62 -19.47 -1.03
C ARG A 189 3.38 -17.99 -0.76
N GLY A 190 4.30 -17.34 -0.07
CA GLY A 190 4.26 -15.90 0.18
C GLY A 190 4.31 -15.07 -1.11
N VAL A 191 5.18 -15.43 -2.06
CA VAL A 191 5.24 -14.75 -3.37
C VAL A 191 3.95 -14.93 -4.17
N VAL A 192 3.40 -16.15 -4.23
CA VAL A 192 2.12 -16.42 -4.91
C VAL A 192 0.98 -15.63 -4.25
N ALA A 193 0.93 -15.59 -2.91
CA ALA A 193 -0.06 -14.80 -2.19
C ALA A 193 0.05 -13.30 -2.52
N ALA A 194 1.26 -12.77 -2.66
CA ALA A 194 1.47 -11.39 -3.09
C ALA A 194 1.01 -11.12 -4.52
N THR A 195 1.28 -12.04 -5.44
CA THR A 195 0.79 -11.92 -6.82
C THR A 195 -0.74 -11.96 -6.89
N VAL A 196 -1.38 -12.86 -6.13
CA VAL A 196 -2.85 -12.93 -6.05
C VAL A 196 -3.41 -11.63 -5.47
N TYR A 197 -2.81 -11.11 -4.40
CA TYR A 197 -3.20 -9.83 -3.82
C TYR A 197 -3.07 -8.68 -4.83
N ALA A 198 -1.96 -8.61 -5.58
CA ALA A 198 -1.74 -7.60 -6.62
C ALA A 198 -2.87 -7.60 -7.67
N VAL A 199 -3.18 -8.76 -8.23
CA VAL A 199 -4.25 -8.91 -9.23
C VAL A 199 -5.62 -8.60 -8.65
N ALA A 200 -5.91 -9.06 -7.43
CA ALA A 200 -7.20 -8.86 -6.79
C ALA A 200 -7.47 -7.39 -6.44
N THR A 201 -6.42 -6.62 -6.10
CA THR A 201 -6.54 -5.21 -5.71
C THR A 201 -6.47 -4.25 -6.90
N HIS A 202 -5.89 -4.69 -8.00
CA HIS A 202 -5.71 -3.90 -9.23
C HIS A 202 -6.19 -4.69 -10.46
N PRO A 203 -7.47 -5.11 -10.50
CA PRO A 203 -7.97 -5.96 -11.58
C PRO A 203 -7.96 -5.26 -12.95
N GLY A 204 -8.11 -3.93 -13.00
CA GLY A 204 -8.04 -3.11 -14.23
C GLY A 204 -6.64 -3.03 -14.83
N GLU A 205 -5.63 -3.10 -13.96
CA GLU A 205 -4.20 -2.87 -14.26
C GLU A 205 -3.37 -4.09 -13.86
N PHE A 206 -3.92 -5.30 -14.01
CA PHE A 206 -3.32 -6.49 -13.43
C PHE A 206 -1.91 -6.80 -13.98
N ILE A 207 -1.59 -6.43 -15.23
CA ILE A 207 -0.23 -6.62 -15.77
C ILE A 207 0.71 -5.62 -15.10
N ALA A 208 0.34 -4.33 -15.04
CA ALA A 208 1.12 -3.32 -14.34
C ALA A 208 1.34 -3.69 -12.87
N ALA A 209 0.30 -4.18 -12.19
CA ALA A 209 0.36 -4.66 -10.82
C ALA A 209 1.32 -5.83 -10.67
N ILE A 210 1.21 -6.89 -11.47
CA ILE A 210 2.14 -8.03 -11.39
C ILE A 210 3.58 -7.58 -11.58
N VAL A 211 3.85 -6.71 -12.56
CA VAL A 211 5.21 -6.19 -12.83
C VAL A 211 5.74 -5.40 -11.64
N TRP A 212 4.95 -4.46 -11.12
CA TRP A 212 5.37 -3.59 -10.02
C TRP A 212 5.55 -4.37 -8.70
N PHE A 213 4.60 -5.23 -8.33
CA PHE A 213 4.71 -6.07 -7.13
C PHE A 213 5.91 -7.02 -7.22
N SER A 214 6.21 -7.55 -8.40
CA SER A 214 7.40 -8.38 -8.63
C SER A 214 8.69 -7.57 -8.45
N LEU A 215 8.74 -6.34 -8.97
CA LEU A 215 9.89 -5.45 -8.83
C LEU A 215 10.18 -5.11 -7.35
N VAL A 216 9.15 -4.75 -6.59
CA VAL A 216 9.30 -4.45 -5.16
C VAL A 216 9.64 -5.71 -4.36
N THR A 217 9.09 -6.87 -4.71
CA THR A 217 9.44 -8.16 -4.09
C THR A 217 10.89 -8.56 -4.38
N TRP A 218 11.38 -8.33 -5.60
CA TRP A 218 12.80 -8.51 -5.93
C TRP A 218 13.70 -7.60 -5.09
N MET A 219 13.35 -6.31 -4.96
CA MET A 219 14.09 -5.37 -4.12
C MET A 219 14.07 -5.80 -2.64
N MET A 220 12.93 -6.30 -2.16
CA MET A 220 12.80 -6.85 -0.81
C MET A 220 13.77 -8.00 -0.60
N TYR A 221 13.87 -8.95 -1.54
CA TYR A 221 14.85 -10.05 -1.48
C TYR A 221 16.29 -9.59 -1.63
N ARG A 222 16.54 -8.48 -2.31
CA ARG A 222 17.88 -7.92 -2.45
C ARG A 222 18.36 -7.21 -1.20
N THR A 223 17.47 -6.49 -0.52
CA THR A 223 17.84 -5.56 0.56
C THR A 223 17.46 -6.05 1.95
N GLY A 224 16.43 -6.89 2.06
CA GLY A 224 15.85 -7.33 3.33
C GLY A 224 15.23 -6.21 4.15
N LYS A 225 14.99 -5.04 3.55
CA LYS A 225 14.54 -3.82 4.25
C LYS A 225 13.07 -3.55 3.93
N PHE A 226 12.23 -3.65 4.96
CA PHE A 226 10.81 -3.32 4.87
C PHE A 226 10.57 -1.89 4.38
N TRP A 227 11.25 -0.91 4.99
CA TRP A 227 11.03 0.49 4.69
C TRP A 227 11.48 0.90 3.28
N ASN A 228 12.34 0.13 2.61
CA ASN A 228 12.58 0.33 1.18
C ASN A 228 11.32 0.04 0.34
N CYS A 229 10.52 -0.96 0.72
CA CYS A 229 9.27 -1.30 0.03
C CYS A 229 8.25 -0.18 0.21
N VAL A 230 8.10 0.33 1.45
CA VAL A 230 7.26 1.51 1.75
C VAL A 230 7.70 2.72 0.95
N VAL A 231 9.00 3.03 0.89
CA VAL A 231 9.50 4.18 0.12
C VAL A 231 9.29 4.00 -1.37
N ALA A 232 9.53 2.80 -1.93
CA ALA A 232 9.26 2.54 -3.34
C ALA A 232 7.79 2.77 -3.69
N HIS A 233 6.89 2.27 -2.85
CA HIS A 233 5.45 2.46 -2.99
C HIS A 233 5.05 3.94 -2.84
N ALA A 234 5.51 4.63 -1.80
CA ALA A 234 5.28 6.06 -1.60
C ALA A 234 5.72 6.90 -2.81
N VAL A 235 6.91 6.64 -3.35
CA VAL A 235 7.45 7.35 -4.51
C VAL A 235 6.64 7.02 -5.77
N THR A 236 6.28 5.75 -5.99
CA THR A 236 5.43 5.38 -7.12
C THR A 236 4.09 6.11 -7.07
N ASN A 237 3.43 6.10 -5.92
CA ASN A 237 2.13 6.75 -5.73
C ASN A 237 2.21 8.27 -5.85
N LEU A 238 3.28 8.89 -5.36
CA LEU A 238 3.49 10.33 -5.53
C LEU A 238 3.63 10.70 -7.00
N ILE A 239 4.45 9.96 -7.76
CA ILE A 239 4.64 10.21 -9.20
C ILE A 239 3.34 9.96 -9.97
N LEU A 240 2.61 8.88 -9.66
CA LEU A 240 1.30 8.62 -10.25
C LEU A 240 0.31 9.73 -9.95
N GLY A 241 0.19 10.18 -8.69
CA GLY A 241 -0.70 11.28 -8.33
C GLY A 241 -0.36 12.58 -9.06
N LEU A 242 0.93 12.91 -9.20
CA LEU A 242 1.37 14.07 -9.97
C LEU A 242 1.05 13.91 -11.47
N TYR A 243 1.28 12.72 -12.03
CA TYR A 243 0.94 12.40 -13.42
C TYR A 243 -0.56 12.57 -13.66
N VAL A 244 -1.41 12.07 -12.77
CA VAL A 244 -2.87 12.19 -12.87
C VAL A 244 -3.31 13.65 -12.90
N CYS A 245 -2.81 14.47 -11.97
CA CYS A 245 -3.14 15.90 -11.95
C CYS A 245 -2.65 16.63 -13.20
N TRP A 246 -1.53 16.22 -13.78
CA TRP A 246 -0.95 16.86 -14.96
C TRP A 246 -1.62 16.43 -16.27
N ALA A 247 -1.90 15.12 -16.42
CA ALA A 247 -2.44 14.52 -17.64
C ALA A 247 -3.98 14.48 -17.67
N GLY A 248 -4.65 14.78 -16.56
CA GLY A 248 -6.10 14.58 -16.41
C GLY A 248 -6.49 13.10 -16.41
N ALA A 249 -5.57 12.21 -16.05
CA ALA A 249 -5.74 10.75 -16.09
C ALA A 249 -6.51 10.24 -14.85
N TRP A 250 -7.70 10.80 -14.58
CA TRP A 250 -8.46 10.58 -13.35
C TRP A 250 -8.85 9.12 -13.09
N TYR A 251 -8.83 8.26 -14.12
CA TYR A 251 -9.04 6.82 -13.95
C TYR A 251 -7.98 6.13 -13.06
N LEU A 252 -6.83 6.78 -12.83
CA LEU A 252 -5.77 6.32 -11.93
C LEU A 252 -5.80 7.00 -10.54
N TRP A 253 -6.82 7.81 -10.24
CA TRP A 253 -6.88 8.70 -9.07
C TRP A 253 -7.31 8.01 -7.76
#